data_AF-A0A533XUE4-F1
#
_entry.id   AF-A0A533XUE4-F1
#
_cell.length_a   1.000
_cell.length_b   1.000
_cell.length_c   1.000
_cell.angle_alpha   90.00
_cell.angle_beta   90.00
_cell.angle_gamma   90.00
#
_symmetry.space_group_name_H-M   'P 1'
#
loop_
_entity.id
_entity.type
_entity.pdbx_description
1 polymer ?
#
loop_
_entity_poly.entity_id
_entity_poly.type
_entity_poly.pdbx_seq_one_letter_code
_entity_poly.pdbx_strand_id
1 'polypeptide(L)'
;MPAKRPKVPRAAGVVRRRRQPAHASTGLASTELQAAAPPAEVAELHRAIEGDGGKVLSIYREPYGGRWVMMTALPIELVEPTPFQRNLSDMHVRKLELVIGKIGRFLDPIIAVRAPRSQQVAKYWTPNGNHRLSAMKTLGAKSIVAIVVPEAAAAYQILAMNTEKAHNLREKSLEVIRMYKELARLDDVTEETYVLEFEEPAFITLGLCYEERPRFSGGAYNPVLKRVEAFLKNPLRAAIELRRERAKTMLALDDQIVTQVEALKAKGLTSPYLKSFVV
;
A
#
# COMPACT_ATOMS: atom_id res chain seq x y z
N MET A 1 9.74 58.05 -11.45
CA MET A 1 8.59 57.15 -11.23
C MET A 1 8.50 56.20 -12.41
N PRO A 2 9.02 54.95 -12.34
CA PRO A 2 8.91 54.02 -13.47
C PRO A 2 7.56 53.31 -13.45
N ALA A 3 6.92 53.25 -14.62
CA ALA A 3 5.59 52.68 -14.82
C ALA A 3 5.57 51.16 -14.57
N LYS A 4 4.58 50.70 -13.78
CA LYS A 4 4.31 49.28 -13.51
C LYS A 4 3.90 48.56 -14.80
N ARG A 5 4.63 47.52 -15.19
CA ARG A 5 4.22 46.56 -16.24
C ARG A 5 2.98 45.77 -15.78
N PRO A 6 1.99 45.51 -16.65
CA PRO A 6 0.81 44.73 -16.29
C PRO A 6 1.17 43.25 -16.13
N LYS A 7 0.70 42.62 -15.04
CA LYS A 7 0.84 41.19 -14.79
C LYS A 7 -0.11 40.41 -15.70
N VAL A 8 0.42 39.50 -16.50
CA VAL A 8 -0.38 38.50 -17.23
C VAL A 8 -0.95 37.49 -16.22
N PRO A 9 -2.25 37.16 -16.27
CA PRO A 9 -2.83 36.17 -15.36
C PRO A 9 -2.26 34.78 -15.68
N ARG A 10 -1.73 34.08 -14.67
CA ARG A 10 -1.38 32.66 -14.79
C ARG A 10 -2.65 31.88 -15.09
N ALA A 11 -2.64 31.08 -16.15
CA ALA A 11 -3.69 30.13 -16.46
C ALA A 11 -3.90 29.21 -15.25
N ALA A 12 -5.14 29.17 -14.74
CA ALA A 12 -5.52 28.26 -13.68
C ALA A 12 -5.24 26.83 -14.14
N GLY A 13 -4.48 26.07 -13.34
CA GLY A 13 -4.22 24.67 -13.62
C GLY A 13 -5.53 23.93 -13.81
N VAL A 14 -5.64 23.18 -14.92
CA VAL A 14 -6.82 22.38 -15.24
C VAL A 14 -7.02 21.38 -14.11
N VAL A 15 -7.96 21.67 -13.21
CA VAL A 15 -8.47 20.69 -12.25
C VAL A 15 -9.04 19.57 -13.11
N ARG A 16 -8.38 18.40 -13.12
CA ARG A 16 -8.90 17.19 -13.77
C ARG A 16 -10.29 16.96 -13.18
N ARG A 17 -11.34 17.34 -13.92
CA ARG A 17 -12.73 17.05 -13.57
C ARG A 17 -12.82 15.55 -13.39
N ARG A 18 -13.21 15.11 -12.19
CA ARG A 18 -13.52 13.71 -11.90
C ARG A 18 -14.54 13.28 -12.96
N ARG A 19 -14.19 12.28 -13.78
CA ARG A 19 -15.13 11.71 -14.76
C ARG A 19 -16.37 11.28 -13.98
N GLN A 20 -17.51 11.89 -14.29
CA GLN A 20 -18.78 11.40 -13.78
C GLN A 20 -18.99 10.01 -14.39
N PRO A 21 -19.27 8.98 -13.59
CA PRO A 21 -19.69 7.68 -14.11
C PRO A 21 -20.86 7.90 -15.07
N ALA A 22 -20.91 7.13 -16.16
CA ALA A 22 -22.07 7.11 -17.05
C ALA A 22 -23.34 6.80 -16.22
N HIS A 23 -24.50 7.31 -16.63
CA HIS A 23 -25.76 7.25 -15.88
C HIS A 23 -26.31 5.82 -15.60
N ALA A 24 -25.61 4.76 -15.98
CA ALA A 24 -25.94 3.38 -15.63
C ALA A 24 -25.05 2.89 -14.47
N SER A 25 -25.66 2.26 -13.46
CA SER A 25 -24.91 1.55 -12.42
C SER A 25 -24.06 0.45 -13.06
N THR A 26 -22.76 0.45 -12.80
CA THR A 26 -21.83 -0.59 -13.26
C THR A 26 -21.78 -1.73 -12.23
N GLY A 27 -21.75 -2.98 -12.71
CA GLY A 27 -21.55 -4.17 -11.87
C GLY A 27 -22.76 -5.09 -11.81
N LEU A 28 -22.72 -6.04 -10.88
CA LEU A 28 -23.76 -7.02 -10.61
C LEU A 28 -24.76 -6.50 -9.56
N ALA A 29 -26.03 -6.81 -9.73
CA ALA A 29 -27.06 -6.62 -8.71
C ALA A 29 -26.90 -7.63 -7.55
N SER A 30 -27.50 -7.32 -6.40
CA SER A 30 -27.41 -8.15 -5.19
C SER A 30 -27.85 -9.60 -5.39
N THR A 31 -28.90 -9.83 -6.18
CA THR A 31 -29.41 -11.17 -6.51
C THR A 31 -28.50 -11.91 -7.48
N GLU A 32 -27.66 -11.20 -8.23
CA GLU A 32 -26.76 -11.80 -9.22
C GLU A 32 -25.48 -12.33 -8.58
N LEU A 33 -25.13 -11.92 -7.36
CA LEU A 33 -23.85 -12.30 -6.74
C LEU A 33 -23.69 -13.81 -6.53
N GLN A 34 -24.79 -14.57 -6.50
CA GLN A 34 -24.80 -16.03 -6.36
C GLN A 34 -25.56 -16.75 -7.49
N ALA A 35 -25.92 -16.04 -8.57
CA ALA A 35 -26.72 -16.58 -9.66
C ALA A 35 -25.95 -17.49 -10.65
N ALA A 36 -24.70 -17.84 -10.34
CA ALA A 36 -23.86 -18.69 -11.17
C ALA A 36 -23.19 -19.79 -10.32
N ALA A 37 -22.76 -20.87 -10.95
CA ALA A 37 -21.92 -21.88 -10.29
C ALA A 37 -20.46 -21.40 -10.22
N PRO A 38 -19.73 -21.65 -9.12
CA PRO A 38 -18.32 -21.33 -9.03
C PRO A 38 -17.47 -22.14 -10.04
N PRO A 39 -16.41 -21.54 -10.62
CA PRO A 39 -15.49 -22.25 -11.49
C PRO A 39 -14.65 -23.29 -10.73
N ALA A 40 -13.98 -24.17 -11.48
CA ALA A 40 -13.19 -25.27 -10.92
C ALA A 40 -12.11 -24.81 -9.93
N GLU A 41 -11.42 -23.70 -10.21
CA GLU A 41 -10.40 -23.12 -9.34
C GLU A 41 -10.97 -22.73 -7.95
N VAL A 42 -12.21 -22.21 -7.91
CA VAL A 42 -12.89 -21.86 -6.66
C VAL A 42 -13.30 -23.11 -5.90
N ALA A 43 -13.75 -24.16 -6.61
CA ALA A 43 -14.07 -25.45 -6.01
C ALA A 43 -12.83 -26.16 -5.45
N GLU A 44 -11.68 -26.05 -6.11
CA GLU A 44 -10.39 -26.57 -5.62
C GLU A 44 -9.93 -25.83 -4.37
N LEU A 45 -9.98 -24.49 -4.39
CA LEU A 45 -9.60 -23.69 -3.24
C LEU A 45 -10.55 -23.93 -2.05
N HIS A 46 -11.86 -24.11 -2.28
CA HIS A 46 -12.80 -24.55 -1.24
C HIS A 46 -12.33 -25.86 -0.60
N ARG A 47 -12.08 -26.91 -1.39
CA ARG A 47 -11.58 -28.19 -0.86
C ARG A 47 -10.27 -28.02 -0.09
N ALA A 48 -9.37 -27.18 -0.58
CA ALA A 48 -8.10 -26.92 0.08
C ALA A 48 -8.29 -26.20 1.44
N ILE A 49 -9.25 -25.28 1.54
CA ILE A 49 -9.58 -24.59 2.81
C ILE A 49 -10.14 -25.57 3.85
N GLU A 50 -11.09 -26.42 3.45
CA GLU A 50 -11.67 -27.43 4.34
C GLU A 50 -10.62 -28.48 4.74
N GLY A 51 -9.76 -28.90 3.81
CA GLY A 51 -8.64 -29.81 4.08
C GLY A 51 -7.57 -29.23 5.01
N ASP A 52 -7.47 -27.90 5.12
CA ASP A 52 -6.60 -27.23 6.07
C ASP A 52 -7.25 -27.06 7.46
N GLY A 53 -8.49 -27.52 7.66
CA GLY A 53 -9.25 -27.35 8.90
C GLY A 53 -10.04 -26.04 8.98
N GLY A 54 -10.11 -25.27 7.88
CA GLY A 54 -10.97 -24.10 7.76
C GLY A 54 -12.40 -24.45 7.37
N LYS A 55 -13.27 -23.43 7.36
CA LYS A 55 -14.67 -23.55 6.93
C LYS A 55 -15.00 -22.49 5.88
N VAL A 56 -15.61 -22.90 4.76
CA VAL A 56 -16.21 -21.95 3.82
C VAL A 56 -17.64 -21.63 4.28
N LEU A 57 -17.90 -20.35 4.56
CA LEU A 57 -19.20 -19.84 5.04
C LEU A 57 -20.10 -19.39 3.88
N SER A 58 -19.51 -18.80 2.84
CA SER A 58 -20.22 -18.39 1.62
C SER A 58 -19.26 -18.28 0.43
N ILE A 59 -19.76 -18.57 -0.76
CA ILE A 59 -19.09 -18.34 -2.04
C ILE A 59 -19.97 -17.40 -2.87
N TYR A 60 -19.39 -16.31 -3.37
CA TYR A 60 -20.14 -15.29 -4.10
C TYR A 60 -19.23 -14.51 -5.06
N ARG A 61 -19.84 -13.76 -5.97
CA ARG A 61 -19.16 -12.81 -6.84
C ARG A 61 -19.18 -11.41 -6.19
N GLU A 62 -18.06 -10.71 -6.17
CA GLU A 62 -18.03 -9.32 -5.72
C GLU A 62 -18.81 -8.42 -6.70
N PRO A 63 -19.49 -7.37 -6.22
CA PRO A 63 -20.52 -6.67 -6.98
C PRO A 63 -20.00 -5.79 -8.11
N TYR A 64 -18.71 -5.44 -8.15
CA TYR A 64 -18.19 -4.48 -9.11
C TYR A 64 -17.66 -5.16 -10.38
N GLY A 65 -16.71 -6.08 -10.23
CA GLY A 65 -16.08 -6.81 -11.34
C GLY A 65 -16.64 -8.21 -11.56
N GLY A 66 -17.54 -8.69 -10.70
CA GLY A 66 -18.10 -10.04 -10.76
C GLY A 66 -17.10 -11.15 -10.42
N ARG A 67 -15.97 -10.83 -9.78
CA ARG A 67 -14.94 -11.81 -9.42
C ARG A 67 -15.37 -12.69 -8.27
N TRP A 68 -14.97 -13.96 -8.30
CA TRP A 68 -15.31 -14.91 -7.25
C TRP A 68 -14.48 -14.69 -5.98
N VAL A 69 -15.15 -14.69 -4.83
CA VAL A 69 -14.53 -14.61 -3.51
C VAL A 69 -15.25 -15.56 -2.55
N MET A 70 -14.59 -15.90 -1.45
CA MET A 70 -15.14 -16.79 -0.43
C MET A 70 -15.08 -16.14 0.94
N MET A 71 -16.20 -16.08 1.64
CA MET A 71 -16.20 -15.78 3.06
C MET A 71 -15.91 -17.06 3.83
N THR A 72 -14.89 -17.05 4.68
CA THR A 72 -14.37 -18.26 5.34
C THR A 72 -14.09 -17.99 6.81
N ALA A 73 -14.03 -19.05 7.60
CA ALA A 73 -13.36 -19.07 8.91
C ALA A 73 -12.08 -19.90 8.76
N LEU A 74 -10.92 -19.26 8.88
CA LEU A 74 -9.62 -19.92 8.76
C LEU A 74 -9.04 -20.22 10.16
N PRO A 75 -8.31 -21.34 10.34
CA PRO A 75 -7.52 -21.57 11.55
C PRO A 75 -6.48 -20.46 11.67
N ILE A 76 -6.47 -19.73 12.78
CA ILE A 76 -5.74 -18.47 12.90
C ILE A 76 -4.22 -18.66 12.80
N GLU A 77 -3.73 -19.84 13.19
CA GLU A 77 -2.33 -20.24 13.17
C GLU A 77 -1.80 -20.48 11.75
N LEU A 78 -2.69 -20.67 10.78
CA LEU A 78 -2.32 -20.85 9.37
C LEU A 78 -2.32 -19.53 8.59
N VAL A 79 -2.65 -18.41 9.25
CA VAL A 79 -2.73 -17.08 8.64
C VAL A 79 -1.61 -16.20 9.15
N GLU A 80 -0.85 -15.64 8.22
CA GLU A 80 0.24 -14.69 8.49
C GLU A 80 0.10 -13.42 7.63
N PRO A 81 0.69 -12.29 8.03
CA PRO A 81 0.76 -11.12 7.16
C PRO A 81 1.55 -11.45 5.88
N THR A 82 1.21 -10.75 4.80
CA THR A 82 2.07 -10.79 3.60
C THR A 82 3.48 -10.28 3.94
N PRO A 83 4.57 -10.86 3.41
CA PRO A 83 5.94 -10.46 3.75
C PRO A 83 6.27 -8.97 3.51
N PHE A 84 5.53 -8.32 2.62
CA PHE A 84 5.72 -6.93 2.19
C PHE A 84 4.72 -5.95 2.83
N GLN A 85 3.95 -6.37 3.84
CA GLN A 85 2.97 -5.50 4.48
C GLN A 85 3.60 -4.40 5.34
N ARG A 86 2.77 -3.40 5.64
CA ARG A 86 3.09 -2.31 6.59
C ARG A 86 3.59 -2.87 7.91
N ASN A 87 4.53 -2.16 8.54
CA ASN A 87 4.90 -2.41 9.92
C ASN A 87 3.64 -2.34 10.81
N LEU A 88 3.50 -3.33 11.68
CA LEU A 88 2.45 -3.36 12.70
C LEU A 88 2.59 -2.12 13.59
N SER A 89 1.47 -1.59 14.07
CA SER A 89 1.46 -0.46 15.01
C SER A 89 0.84 -0.94 16.30
N ASP A 90 1.67 -1.12 17.32
CA ASP A 90 1.28 -1.67 18.63
C ASP A 90 0.13 -0.89 19.25
N MET A 91 0.12 0.43 19.09
CA MET A 91 -0.97 1.31 19.53
C MET A 91 -2.32 0.94 18.89
N HIS A 92 -2.36 0.71 17.58
CA HIS A 92 -3.59 0.34 16.89
C HIS A 92 -4.02 -1.08 17.25
N VAL A 93 -3.07 -2.00 17.40
CA VAL A 93 -3.35 -3.38 17.82
C VAL A 93 -3.98 -3.40 19.21
N ARG A 94 -3.35 -2.76 20.21
CA ARG A 94 -3.89 -2.67 21.58
C ARG A 94 -5.29 -2.05 21.64
N LYS A 95 -5.54 -1.04 20.80
CA LYS A 95 -6.87 -0.42 20.70
C LYS A 95 -7.90 -1.42 20.16
N LEU A 96 -7.56 -2.17 19.12
CA LEU A 96 -8.45 -3.21 18.56
C LEU A 96 -8.68 -4.34 19.56
N GLU A 97 -7.63 -4.83 20.23
CA GLU A 97 -7.73 -5.84 21.29
C GLU A 97 -8.72 -5.41 22.38
N LEU A 98 -8.58 -4.19 22.89
CA LEU A 98 -9.44 -3.65 23.93
C LEU A 98 -10.89 -3.53 23.46
N VAL A 99 -11.13 -3.01 22.25
CA VAL A 99 -12.49 -2.82 21.73
C VAL A 99 -13.16 -4.15 21.42
N ILE A 100 -12.46 -5.07 20.75
CA ILE A 100 -12.98 -6.40 20.42
C ILE A 100 -13.23 -7.19 21.71
N GLY A 101 -12.28 -7.21 22.65
CA GLY A 101 -12.42 -7.90 23.93
C GLY A 101 -13.56 -7.35 24.78
N LYS A 102 -13.74 -6.01 24.81
CA LYS A 102 -14.83 -5.37 25.57
C LYS A 102 -16.21 -5.60 24.95
N ILE A 103 -16.33 -5.52 23.63
CA ILE A 103 -17.61 -5.67 22.92
C ILE A 103 -17.96 -7.14 22.68
N GLY A 104 -16.96 -8.02 22.63
CA GLY A 104 -17.11 -9.44 22.32
C GLY A 104 -17.50 -9.70 20.86
N ARG A 105 -17.11 -8.81 19.94
CA ARG A 105 -17.50 -8.91 18.52
C ARG A 105 -16.33 -8.63 17.58
N PHE A 106 -16.19 -9.49 16.57
CA PHE A 106 -15.33 -9.29 15.42
C PHE A 106 -16.22 -9.17 14.17
N LEU A 107 -16.33 -7.97 13.61
CA LEU A 107 -17.34 -7.65 12.58
C LEU A 107 -16.74 -7.36 11.20
N ASP A 108 -15.42 -7.22 11.12
CA ASP A 108 -14.73 -6.78 9.91
C ASP A 108 -13.74 -7.89 9.48
N PRO A 109 -14.12 -8.77 8.55
CA PRO A 109 -13.27 -9.85 8.05
C PRO A 109 -11.97 -9.34 7.44
N ILE A 110 -10.87 -10.07 7.67
CA ILE A 110 -9.61 -9.78 6.99
C ILE A 110 -9.70 -10.20 5.52
N ILE A 111 -8.83 -9.68 4.66
CA ILE A 111 -8.68 -10.20 3.29
C ILE A 111 -7.53 -11.21 3.30
N ALA A 112 -7.74 -12.38 2.73
CA ALA A 112 -6.73 -13.43 2.64
C ALA A 112 -6.55 -13.94 1.21
N VAL A 113 -5.34 -14.40 0.92
CA VAL A 113 -5.01 -15.17 -0.29
C VAL A 113 -4.30 -16.45 0.13
N ARG A 114 -4.31 -17.47 -0.74
CA ARG A 114 -3.46 -18.63 -0.52
C ARG A 114 -1.99 -18.21 -0.63
N ALA A 115 -1.17 -18.57 0.35
CA ALA A 115 0.26 -18.37 0.25
C ALA A 115 0.82 -19.23 -0.90
N PRO A 116 1.80 -18.73 -1.69
CA PRO A 116 2.55 -19.56 -2.63
C PRO A 116 3.07 -20.81 -1.90
N ARG A 117 3.02 -21.98 -2.56
CA ARG A 117 3.54 -23.23 -1.98
C ARG A 117 4.97 -22.99 -1.48
N SER A 118 5.12 -22.94 -0.17
CA SER A 118 6.40 -22.85 0.51
C SER A 118 6.41 -23.88 1.63
N GLN A 119 7.58 -24.23 2.13
CA GLN A 119 7.75 -25.14 3.28
C GLN A 119 7.32 -24.49 4.62
N GLN A 120 6.64 -23.34 4.58
CA GLN A 120 6.16 -22.64 5.77
C GLN A 120 4.87 -23.27 6.29
N VAL A 121 4.67 -23.18 7.61
CA VAL A 121 3.42 -23.61 8.27
C VAL A 121 2.22 -22.77 7.81
N ALA A 122 2.45 -21.48 7.53
CA ALA A 122 1.42 -20.56 7.08
C ALA A 122 0.93 -20.92 5.66
N LYS A 123 -0.38 -21.16 5.55
CA LYS A 123 -1.04 -21.51 4.28
C LYS A 123 -1.77 -20.33 3.64
N TYR A 124 -2.00 -19.26 4.42
CA TYR A 124 -2.71 -18.07 3.99
C TYR A 124 -1.93 -16.81 4.34
N TRP A 125 -1.96 -15.85 3.42
CA TRP A 125 -1.45 -14.51 3.67
C TRP A 125 -2.57 -13.49 3.71
N THR A 126 -2.50 -12.56 4.65
CA THR A 126 -3.48 -11.47 4.77
C THR A 126 -2.95 -10.16 4.19
N PRO A 127 -3.20 -9.77 2.93
CA PRO A 127 -2.78 -8.47 2.39
C PRO A 127 -3.50 -7.26 2.99
N ASN A 128 -4.66 -7.44 3.63
CA ASN A 128 -5.33 -6.41 4.45
C ASN A 128 -5.93 -7.05 5.70
N GLY A 129 -5.60 -6.49 6.87
CA GLY A 129 -6.15 -6.94 8.14
C GLY A 129 -5.11 -7.34 9.18
N ASN A 130 -3.82 -7.04 8.98
CA ASN A 130 -2.76 -7.45 9.91
C ASN A 130 -3.02 -7.00 11.36
N HIS A 131 -3.41 -5.74 11.60
CA HIS A 131 -3.73 -5.28 12.97
C HIS A 131 -4.90 -6.06 13.60
N ARG A 132 -5.89 -6.45 12.79
CA ARG A 132 -7.03 -7.27 13.23
C ARG A 132 -6.61 -8.71 13.53
N LEU A 133 -5.78 -9.30 12.66
CA LEU A 133 -5.17 -10.61 12.88
C LEU A 133 -4.35 -10.64 14.17
N SER A 134 -3.45 -9.67 14.37
CA SER A 134 -2.63 -9.58 15.59
C SER A 134 -3.49 -9.44 16.83
N ALA A 135 -4.50 -8.56 16.82
CA ALA A 135 -5.41 -8.40 17.95
C ALA A 135 -6.16 -9.69 18.29
N MET A 136 -6.66 -10.41 17.27
CA MET A 136 -7.35 -11.68 17.46
C MET A 136 -6.40 -12.78 17.97
N LYS A 137 -5.14 -12.82 17.51
CA LYS A 137 -4.10 -13.72 18.05
C LYS A 137 -3.85 -13.43 19.54
N THR A 138 -3.69 -12.16 19.94
CA THR A 138 -3.50 -11.79 21.35
C THR A 138 -4.71 -12.15 22.22
N LEU A 139 -5.93 -11.99 21.70
CA LEU A 139 -7.16 -12.37 22.39
C LEU A 139 -7.36 -13.91 22.47
N GLY A 140 -6.48 -14.72 21.88
CA GLY A 140 -6.56 -16.17 21.93
C GLY A 140 -7.66 -16.77 21.05
N ALA A 141 -8.06 -16.07 19.99
CA ALA A 141 -9.02 -16.59 19.03
C ALA A 141 -8.47 -17.87 18.38
N LYS A 142 -9.34 -18.86 18.11
CA LYS A 142 -8.96 -20.11 17.41
C LYS A 142 -9.07 -20.00 15.89
N SER A 143 -9.97 -19.15 15.42
CA SER A 143 -10.21 -18.91 14.00
C SER A 143 -10.42 -17.43 13.73
N ILE A 144 -10.27 -17.05 12.46
CA ILE A 144 -10.50 -15.69 11.99
C ILE A 144 -11.37 -15.70 10.75
N VAL A 145 -12.37 -14.81 10.72
CA VAL A 145 -13.23 -14.65 9.54
C VAL A 145 -12.47 -13.86 8.48
N ALA A 146 -12.43 -14.39 7.26
CA ALA A 146 -11.71 -13.80 6.14
C ALA A 146 -12.57 -13.79 4.87
N ILE A 147 -12.30 -12.84 3.98
CA ILE A 147 -12.69 -12.91 2.56
C ILE A 147 -11.45 -13.40 1.81
N VAL A 148 -11.50 -14.64 1.34
CA VAL A 148 -10.45 -15.28 0.57
C VAL A 148 -10.64 -14.96 -0.91
N VAL A 149 -9.59 -14.40 -1.52
CA VAL A 149 -9.51 -14.12 -2.96
C VAL A 149 -8.73 -15.26 -3.63
N PRO A 150 -9.28 -15.91 -4.67
CA PRO A 150 -8.62 -17.01 -5.39
C PRO A 150 -7.29 -16.62 -6.02
N GLU A 151 -7.19 -15.43 -6.59
CA GLU A 151 -6.01 -14.97 -7.33
C GLU A 151 -4.90 -14.48 -6.39
N ALA A 152 -3.79 -15.22 -6.30
CA ALA A 152 -2.65 -14.83 -5.46
C ALA A 152 -2.07 -13.45 -5.81
N ALA A 153 -2.11 -13.06 -7.10
CA ALA A 153 -1.67 -11.75 -7.57
C ALA A 153 -2.49 -10.58 -6.98
N ALA A 154 -3.73 -10.83 -6.53
CA ALA A 154 -4.57 -9.82 -5.89
C ALA A 154 -3.95 -9.29 -4.60
N ALA A 155 -3.02 -10.02 -3.96
CA ALA A 155 -2.33 -9.55 -2.76
C ALA A 155 -1.65 -8.18 -2.95
N TYR A 156 -1.06 -7.95 -4.13
CA TYR A 156 -0.41 -6.67 -4.46
C TYR A 156 -1.44 -5.57 -4.74
N GLN A 157 -2.51 -5.91 -5.46
CA GLN A 157 -3.60 -4.99 -5.79
C GLN A 157 -4.33 -4.52 -4.52
N ILE A 158 -4.61 -5.44 -3.60
CA ILE A 158 -5.27 -5.15 -2.32
C ILE A 158 -4.42 -4.20 -1.47
N LEU A 159 -3.10 -4.33 -1.53
CA LEU A 159 -2.18 -3.41 -0.86
C LEU A 159 -2.36 -1.98 -1.39
N ALA A 160 -2.41 -1.81 -2.70
CA ALA A 160 -2.67 -0.53 -3.35
C ALA A 160 -4.08 0.02 -3.04
N MET A 161 -5.06 -0.86 -2.84
CA MET A 161 -6.45 -0.49 -2.50
C MET A 161 -6.66 -0.07 -1.05
N ASN A 162 -5.68 -0.24 -0.15
CA ASN A 162 -5.77 0.19 1.25
C ASN A 162 -5.65 1.73 1.40
N THR A 163 -6.59 2.46 0.77
CA THR A 163 -6.63 3.93 0.70
C THR A 163 -7.28 4.59 1.91
N GLU A 164 -7.88 3.83 2.84
CA GLU A 164 -8.61 4.37 4.01
C GLU A 164 -7.72 5.11 5.01
N LYS A 165 -6.43 4.78 5.07
CA LYS A 165 -5.44 5.58 5.76
C LYS A 165 -4.45 6.06 4.71
N ALA A 166 -4.60 7.30 4.25
CA ALA A 166 -3.58 7.96 3.47
C ALA A 166 -2.27 7.84 4.26
N HIS A 167 -1.35 7.03 3.76
CA HIS A 167 -0.04 6.92 4.33
C HIS A 167 0.59 8.30 4.43
N ASN A 168 1.25 8.57 5.56
CA ASN A 168 2.23 9.64 5.51
C ASN A 168 3.29 9.27 4.46
N LEU A 169 3.86 10.28 3.80
CA LEU A 169 4.81 10.11 2.70
C LEU A 169 5.88 9.05 2.99
N ARG A 170 6.41 9.06 4.22
CA ARG A 170 7.44 8.12 4.67
C ARG A 170 6.98 6.67 4.62
N GLU A 171 5.84 6.36 5.22
CA GLU A 171 5.29 5.00 5.22
C GLU A 171 5.04 4.51 3.80
N LYS A 172 4.47 5.36 2.94
CA LYS A 172 4.21 5.00 1.53
C LYS A 172 5.51 4.72 0.78
N SER A 173 6.50 5.60 0.90
CA SER A 173 7.80 5.44 0.23
C SER A 173 8.54 4.19 0.70
N LEU A 174 8.48 3.87 2.01
CA LEU A 174 9.07 2.64 2.55
C LEU A 174 8.35 1.37 2.08
N GLU A 175 7.03 1.40 1.94
CA GLU A 175 6.25 0.28 1.38
C GLU A 175 6.61 0.05 -0.09
N VAL A 176 6.64 1.12 -0.89
CA VAL A 176 6.99 1.07 -2.32
C VAL A 176 8.40 0.51 -2.53
N ILE A 177 9.41 0.97 -1.78
CA ILE A 177 10.78 0.46 -1.99
C ILE A 177 10.97 -0.98 -1.54
N ARG A 178 10.25 -1.43 -0.50
CA ARG A 178 10.23 -2.85 -0.09
C ARG A 178 9.64 -3.72 -1.19
N MET A 179 8.48 -3.32 -1.71
CA MET A 179 7.83 -4.00 -2.84
C MET A 179 8.74 -4.04 -4.06
N TYR A 180 9.37 -2.91 -4.40
CA TYR A 180 10.32 -2.81 -5.50
C TYR A 180 11.45 -3.84 -5.39
N LYS A 181 12.08 -3.95 -4.21
CA LYS A 181 13.21 -4.87 -3.99
C LYS A 181 12.83 -6.34 -4.11
N GLU A 182 11.61 -6.69 -3.70
CA GLU A 182 11.09 -8.05 -3.89
C GLU A 182 10.81 -8.33 -5.36
N LEU A 183 10.16 -7.40 -6.07
CA LEU A 183 9.90 -7.52 -7.51
C LEU A 183 11.20 -7.56 -8.34
N ALA A 184 12.26 -6.87 -7.91
CA ALA A 184 13.56 -6.90 -8.56
C ALA A 184 14.27 -8.27 -8.53
N ARG A 185 13.74 -9.24 -7.75
CA ARG A 185 14.19 -10.64 -7.78
C ARG A 185 13.58 -11.41 -8.95
N LEU A 186 12.46 -10.95 -9.51
CA LEU A 186 11.84 -11.52 -10.70
C LEU A 186 12.59 -11.01 -11.94
N ASP A 187 12.72 -11.86 -12.96
CA ASP A 187 13.32 -11.48 -14.23
C ASP A 187 12.29 -10.78 -15.15
N ASP A 188 12.75 -9.96 -16.09
CA ASP A 188 11.97 -9.25 -17.13
C ASP A 188 10.86 -8.28 -16.69
N VAL A 189 10.89 -7.83 -15.43
CA VAL A 189 9.97 -6.78 -14.95
C VAL A 189 10.60 -5.39 -14.94
N THR A 190 9.80 -4.36 -15.25
CA THR A 190 10.21 -2.94 -15.26
C THR A 190 9.34 -2.11 -14.32
N GLU A 191 9.71 -0.85 -14.06
CA GLU A 191 8.88 0.02 -13.23
C GLU A 191 7.53 0.34 -13.88
N GLU A 192 7.49 0.41 -15.22
CA GLU A 192 6.26 0.63 -15.99
C GLU A 192 5.25 -0.52 -15.84
N THR A 193 5.73 -1.72 -15.49
CA THR A 193 4.85 -2.89 -15.26
C THR A 193 4.01 -2.71 -13.98
N TYR A 194 4.50 -1.96 -13.00
CA TYR A 194 3.92 -1.83 -11.66
C TYR A 194 3.57 -0.37 -11.30
N VAL A 195 3.16 0.43 -12.30
CA VAL A 195 2.81 1.85 -12.13
C VAL A 195 1.70 2.05 -11.10
N LEU A 196 0.72 1.15 -11.07
CA LEU A 196 -0.42 1.25 -10.15
C LEU A 196 0.03 0.99 -8.72
N GLU A 197 0.93 0.03 -8.52
CA GLU A 197 1.44 -0.38 -7.21
C GLU A 197 2.46 0.61 -6.65
N PHE A 198 3.35 1.12 -7.51
CA PHE A 198 4.34 2.13 -7.13
C PHE A 198 3.73 3.53 -6.96
N GLU A 199 2.58 3.78 -7.60
CA GLU A 199 1.83 5.04 -7.65
C GLU A 199 2.60 6.22 -8.25
N GLU A 200 3.76 6.56 -7.68
CA GLU A 200 4.61 7.67 -8.11
C GLU A 200 6.09 7.26 -8.10
N PRO A 201 6.87 7.62 -9.14
CA PRO A 201 8.28 7.26 -9.20
C PRO A 201 9.10 7.89 -8.06
N ALA A 202 8.65 9.05 -7.55
CA ALA A 202 9.26 9.73 -6.40
C ALA A 202 9.27 8.86 -5.14
N PHE A 203 8.29 7.97 -4.94
CA PHE A 203 8.23 7.11 -3.76
C PHE A 203 9.37 6.08 -3.72
N ILE A 204 9.88 5.67 -4.88
CA ILE A 204 11.00 4.73 -4.97
C ILE A 204 12.28 5.41 -4.44
N THR A 205 12.61 6.59 -4.98
CA THR A 205 13.79 7.36 -4.57
C THR A 205 13.70 7.80 -3.10
N LEU A 206 12.53 8.30 -2.66
CA LEU A 206 12.30 8.65 -1.26
C LEU A 206 12.41 7.45 -0.32
N GLY A 207 11.94 6.27 -0.75
CA GLY A 207 12.01 5.05 0.04
C GLY A 207 13.45 4.68 0.36
N LEU A 208 14.34 4.77 -0.63
CA LEU A 208 15.79 4.58 -0.44
C LEU A 208 16.37 5.61 0.53
N CYS A 209 16.01 6.90 0.39
CA CYS A 209 16.45 7.93 1.34
C CYS A 209 15.99 7.64 2.77
N TYR A 210 14.78 7.11 2.97
CA TYR A 210 14.25 6.76 4.29
C TYR A 210 14.86 5.50 4.90
N GLU A 211 15.23 4.52 4.09
CA GLU A 211 15.99 3.35 4.55
C GLU A 211 17.37 3.76 5.07
N GLU A 212 18.05 4.68 4.38
CA GLU A 212 19.37 5.17 4.80
C GLU A 212 19.27 6.15 5.97
N ARG A 213 18.30 7.08 5.93
CA ARG A 213 18.08 8.09 6.98
C ARG A 213 16.61 8.09 7.43
N PRO A 214 16.27 7.37 8.52
CA PRO A 214 14.91 7.28 9.02
C PRO A 214 14.23 8.64 9.31
N ARG A 215 14.99 9.67 9.70
CA ARG A 215 14.48 11.02 9.99
C ARG A 215 14.56 11.99 8.80
N PHE A 216 14.75 11.48 7.59
CA PHE A 216 14.84 12.29 6.37
C PHE A 216 13.59 13.16 6.16
N SER A 217 13.78 14.42 5.76
CA SER A 217 12.68 15.39 5.58
C SER A 217 12.04 15.30 4.19
N GLY A 218 11.68 14.09 3.74
CA GLY A 218 11.21 13.83 2.37
C GLY A 218 10.04 14.70 1.89
N GLY A 219 9.20 15.20 2.81
CA GLY A 219 8.11 16.12 2.49
C GLY A 219 8.55 17.43 1.82
N ALA A 220 9.75 17.93 2.14
CA ALA A 220 10.29 19.13 1.49
C ALA A 220 10.68 18.87 0.03
N TYR A 221 11.12 17.67 -0.31
CA TYR A 221 11.68 17.34 -1.62
C TYR A 221 10.68 16.67 -2.56
N ASN A 222 9.62 16.05 -2.04
CA ASN A 222 8.62 15.36 -2.83
C ASN A 222 8.08 16.21 -4.01
N PRO A 223 7.75 17.52 -3.85
CA PRO A 223 7.29 18.34 -4.97
C PRO A 223 8.30 18.48 -6.11
N VAL A 224 9.61 18.51 -5.80
CA VAL A 224 10.68 18.56 -6.80
C VAL A 224 10.81 17.20 -7.47
N LEU A 225 10.87 16.11 -6.68
CA LEU A 225 10.98 14.75 -7.19
C LEU A 225 9.82 14.39 -8.13
N LYS A 226 8.58 14.76 -7.82
CA LYS A 226 7.42 14.55 -8.71
C LYS A 226 7.57 15.19 -10.10
N ARG A 227 8.41 16.21 -10.25
CA ARG A 227 8.64 16.90 -11.53
C ARG A 227 9.81 16.34 -12.32
N VAL A 228 10.78 15.73 -11.65
CA VAL A 228 12.03 15.26 -12.28
C VAL A 228 12.08 13.74 -12.41
N GLU A 229 11.32 13.02 -11.61
CA GLU A 229 11.28 11.56 -11.63
C GLU A 229 10.24 11.03 -12.63
N ALA A 230 10.66 10.02 -13.38
CA ALA A 230 9.81 9.22 -14.25
C ALA A 230 10.06 7.73 -13.96
N PHE A 231 9.10 6.87 -14.32
CA PHE A 231 9.31 5.42 -14.26
C PHE A 231 10.37 5.00 -15.29
N LEU A 232 11.25 4.11 -14.86
CA LEU A 232 12.37 3.63 -15.66
C LEU A 232 11.96 2.38 -16.48
N LYS A 233 12.46 2.32 -17.71
CA LYS A 233 12.21 1.20 -18.64
C LYS A 233 13.19 0.05 -18.49
N ASN A 234 14.29 0.27 -17.78
CA ASN A 234 15.26 -0.76 -17.49
C ASN A 234 14.65 -1.84 -16.57
N PRO A 235 15.13 -3.09 -16.64
CA PRO A 235 14.75 -4.12 -15.68
C PRO A 235 14.94 -3.64 -14.24
N LEU A 236 14.02 -3.98 -13.33
CA LEU A 236 14.03 -3.49 -11.94
C LEU A 236 15.39 -3.69 -11.24
N ARG A 237 16.06 -4.82 -11.50
CA ARG A 237 17.39 -5.13 -10.97
C ARG A 237 18.46 -4.11 -11.38
N ALA A 238 18.37 -3.55 -12.58
CA ALA A 238 19.29 -2.51 -13.05
C ALA A 238 18.80 -1.09 -12.67
N ALA A 239 17.49 -0.85 -12.77
CA ALA A 239 16.87 0.43 -12.45
C ALA A 239 17.09 0.83 -10.98
N ILE A 240 17.17 -0.12 -10.05
CA ILE A 240 17.42 0.16 -8.64
C ILE A 240 18.78 0.84 -8.38
N GLU A 241 19.81 0.55 -9.19
CA GLU A 241 21.12 1.18 -9.00
C GLU A 241 21.07 2.67 -9.35
N LEU A 242 20.38 3.01 -10.45
CA LEU A 242 20.13 4.41 -10.82
C LEU A 242 19.29 5.12 -9.75
N ARG A 243 18.29 4.43 -9.16
CA ARG A 243 17.50 4.96 -8.04
C ARG A 243 18.36 5.21 -6.80
N ARG A 244 19.34 4.34 -6.50
CA ARG A 244 20.29 4.52 -5.38
C ARG A 244 21.22 5.71 -5.61
N GLU A 245 21.71 5.90 -6.83
CA GLU A 245 22.50 7.10 -7.17
C GLU A 245 21.69 8.38 -6.95
N ARG A 246 20.44 8.43 -7.44
CA ARG A 246 19.53 9.56 -7.21
C ARG A 246 19.26 9.78 -5.72
N ALA A 247 19.06 8.71 -4.95
CA ALA A 247 18.86 8.81 -3.51
C ALA A 247 20.09 9.38 -2.79
N LYS A 248 21.32 8.97 -3.17
CA LYS A 248 22.57 9.55 -2.65
C LYS A 248 22.68 11.04 -2.97
N THR A 249 22.39 11.45 -4.21
CA THR A 249 22.36 12.87 -4.59
C THR A 249 21.36 13.65 -3.75
N MET A 250 20.18 13.07 -3.51
CA MET A 250 19.14 13.68 -2.69
C MET A 250 19.58 13.85 -1.22
N LEU A 251 20.28 12.88 -0.65
CA LEU A 251 20.82 12.96 0.71
C LEU A 251 21.95 13.99 0.82
N ALA A 252 22.82 14.08 -0.18
CA ALA A 252 23.87 15.10 -0.24
C ALA A 252 23.29 16.53 -0.35
N LEU A 253 22.24 16.71 -1.15
CA LEU A 253 21.51 17.98 -1.20
C LEU A 253 20.87 18.29 0.17
N ASP A 254 20.35 17.29 0.86
CA ASP A 254 19.78 17.47 2.20
C ASP A 254 20.80 18.01 3.21
N ASP A 255 22.04 17.51 3.17
CA ASP A 255 23.12 17.98 4.03
C ASP A 255 23.45 19.46 3.80
N GLN A 256 23.47 19.88 2.55
CA GLN A 256 23.68 21.29 2.18
C GLN A 256 22.51 22.16 2.64
N ILE A 257 21.27 21.72 2.42
CA ILE A 257 20.06 22.44 2.81
C ILE A 257 19.97 22.58 4.34
N VAL A 258 20.29 21.53 5.10
CA VAL A 258 20.31 21.57 6.57
C VAL A 258 21.30 22.63 7.07
N THR A 259 22.49 22.71 6.46
CA THR A 259 23.48 23.76 6.81
C THR A 259 22.92 25.17 6.60
N GLN A 260 22.21 25.41 5.49
CA GLN A 260 21.57 26.71 5.23
C GLN A 260 20.42 27.00 6.20
N VAL A 261 19.60 25.99 6.51
CA VAL A 261 18.49 26.12 7.46
C VAL A 261 19.01 26.48 8.86
N GLU A 262 20.09 25.86 9.33
CA GLU A 262 20.70 26.21 10.62
C GLU A 262 21.30 27.62 10.62
N ALA A 263 21.94 28.04 9.52
CA ALA A 263 22.43 29.42 9.37
C ALA A 263 21.29 30.46 9.41
N LEU A 264 20.13 30.14 8.84
CA LEU A 264 18.93 30.99 8.90
C LEU A 264 18.32 31.02 10.31
N LYS A 265 18.26 29.88 11.01
CA LYS A 265 17.82 29.82 12.40
C LYS A 265 18.70 30.64 13.33
N ALA A 266 20.02 30.58 13.14
CA ALA A 266 20.98 31.39 13.90
C ALA A 266 20.76 32.91 13.71
N LYS A 267 20.13 33.32 12.60
CA LYS A 267 19.72 34.70 12.31
C LYS A 267 18.30 35.02 12.81
N GLY A 268 17.67 34.14 13.58
CA GLY A 268 16.36 34.37 14.20
C GLY A 268 15.15 33.90 13.39
N LEU A 269 15.34 33.25 12.23
CA LEU A 269 14.22 32.70 11.45
C LEU A 269 13.76 31.37 12.06
N THR A 270 12.58 31.38 12.69
CA THR A 270 11.96 30.18 13.27
C THR A 270 10.66 29.86 12.53
N SER A 271 10.66 28.78 11.75
CA SER A 271 9.46 28.26 11.09
C SER A 271 9.57 26.74 10.95
N PRO A 272 8.50 25.98 11.24
CA PRO A 272 8.48 24.54 10.98
C PRO A 272 8.59 24.20 9.48
N TYR A 273 8.35 25.17 8.60
CA TYR A 273 8.43 25.02 7.14
C TYR A 273 9.70 25.61 6.55
N LEU A 274 10.64 26.09 7.37
CA LEU A 274 11.84 26.79 6.89
C LEU A 274 12.61 25.98 5.84
N LYS A 275 12.75 24.67 6.05
CA LYS A 275 13.39 23.77 5.09
C LYS A 275 12.67 23.72 3.75
N SER A 276 11.34 23.67 3.75
CA SER A 276 10.54 23.69 2.51
C SER A 276 10.57 25.02 1.76
N PHE A 277 10.98 26.12 2.40
CA PHE A 277 11.20 27.39 1.71
C PHE A 277 12.59 27.49 1.07
N VAL A 278 13.58 26.78 1.61
CA VAL A 278 14.94 26.75 1.06
C VAL A 278 15.03 25.81 -0.14
N VAL A 279 14.24 24.73 -0.14
CA VAL A 279 14.08 23.77 -1.25
C VAL A 279 13.19 24.32 -2.35
#